data_AF-A0A7Y3XFJ0-F1
#
_entry.id   AF-A0A7Y3XFJ0-F1
#
_cell.length_a   1.000
_cell.length_b   1.000
_cell.length_c   1.000
_cell.angle_alpha   90.00
_cell.angle_beta   90.00
_cell.angle_gamma   90.00
#
_symmetry.space_group_name_H-M   'P 1'
#
loop_
_entity.id
_entity.type
_entity.pdbx_description
1 polymer ?
#
loop_
_entity_poly.entity_id
_entity_poly.type
_entity_poly.pdbx_seq_one_letter_code
_entity_poly.pdbx_strand_id
1 'polypeptide(L)'
;MMGWKAYRLVYKAKSPIHIGWHTLGYIKLTRYYITGRNIWGALTANIVRTIYGHDDYHGVGELLKKDILVSYFYPAIDYQKPFLPNFQKDGLYYGNYPVSDFERLFIQSYGQTAVLPESNTAEDQSLHESDFISHYIEEEYTERRQNVYFVGYVFIHNNAHYKGQVFNAGNYRKISYGNIYWWG
;
A
#
# COMPACT_ATOMS: atom_id res chain seq x y z
N MET A 1 -15.51 27.76 -6.46
CA MET A 1 -15.60 26.69 -7.48
C MET A 1 -15.83 25.36 -6.78
N MET A 2 -16.99 24.74 -7.01
CA MET A 2 -17.33 23.38 -6.53
C MET A 2 -16.58 22.35 -7.38
N GLY A 3 -15.48 21.82 -6.88
CA GLY A 3 -14.63 20.90 -7.66
C GLY A 3 -13.66 20.12 -6.79
N TRP A 4 -13.01 19.14 -7.39
CA TRP A 4 -12.03 18.28 -6.74
C TRP A 4 -10.63 18.62 -7.22
N LYS A 5 -9.65 18.62 -6.32
CA LYS A 5 -8.24 18.69 -6.67
C LYS A 5 -7.61 17.32 -6.53
N ALA A 6 -7.03 16.82 -7.62
CA ALA A 6 -6.28 15.58 -7.63
C ALA A 6 -4.83 15.82 -7.20
N TYR A 7 -4.36 15.05 -6.23
CA TYR A 7 -3.00 15.04 -5.76
C TYR A 7 -2.38 13.68 -6.03
N ARG A 8 -1.35 13.67 -6.87
CA ARG A 8 -0.57 12.48 -7.17
C ARG A 8 0.39 12.19 -6.03
N LEU A 9 0.41 10.95 -5.58
CA LEU A 9 1.19 10.50 -4.45
C LEU A 9 2.10 9.36 -4.86
N VAL A 10 3.33 9.41 -4.37
CA VAL A 10 4.38 8.42 -4.63
C VAL A 10 4.97 8.04 -3.29
N TYR A 11 4.80 6.78 -2.91
CA TYR A 11 5.37 6.22 -1.69
C TYR A 11 6.47 5.24 -2.04
N LYS A 12 7.68 5.43 -1.51
CA LYS A 12 8.74 4.42 -1.60
C LYS A 12 8.47 3.31 -0.59
N ALA A 13 8.46 2.06 -1.01
CA ALA A 13 8.45 0.92 -0.12
C ALA A 13 9.79 0.86 0.65
N LYS A 14 9.72 0.86 1.98
CA LYS A 14 10.92 0.76 2.86
C LYS A 14 11.17 -0.65 3.37
N SER A 15 10.15 -1.51 3.31
CA SER A 15 10.14 -2.90 3.75
C SER A 15 9.13 -3.67 2.90
N PRO A 16 9.20 -5.01 2.87
CA PRO A 16 8.13 -5.86 2.34
C PRO A 16 6.74 -5.42 2.81
N ILE A 17 5.74 -5.46 1.93
CA ILE A 17 4.37 -5.08 2.25
C ILE A 17 3.41 -6.23 1.93
N HIS A 18 2.77 -6.75 2.98
CA HIS A 18 1.64 -7.66 2.84
C HIS A 18 0.32 -6.85 2.77
N ILE A 19 -0.49 -7.14 1.75
CA ILE A 19 -1.83 -6.57 1.59
C ILE A 19 -2.82 -7.71 1.56
N GLY A 20 -3.51 -7.96 2.68
CA GLY A 20 -4.38 -9.13 2.85
C GLY A 20 -5.34 -9.39 1.69
N TRP A 21 -5.38 -10.66 1.25
CA TRP A 21 -6.21 -11.11 0.14
C TRP A 21 -7.00 -12.38 0.43
N HIS A 22 -6.45 -13.54 0.05
CA HIS A 22 -7.05 -14.86 0.20
C HIS A 22 -6.04 -15.79 0.86
N THR A 23 -6.51 -16.91 1.41
CA THR A 23 -5.63 -17.98 1.89
C THR A 23 -5.71 -19.13 0.89
N LEU A 24 -4.56 -19.61 0.40
CA LEU A 24 -4.44 -20.79 -0.44
C LEU A 24 -3.69 -21.87 0.35
N GLY A 25 -4.42 -22.89 0.83
CA GLY A 25 -3.86 -23.87 1.76
C GLY A 25 -3.43 -23.17 3.06
N TYR A 26 -2.11 -23.17 3.33
CA TYR A 26 -1.52 -22.50 4.48
C TYR A 26 -0.83 -21.16 4.14
N ILE A 27 -0.90 -20.75 2.86
CA ILE A 27 -0.26 -19.53 2.35
C ILE A 27 -1.27 -18.38 2.40
N LYS A 28 -0.94 -17.30 3.11
CA LYS A 28 -1.68 -16.04 3.08
C LYS A 28 -1.22 -15.21 1.88
N LEU A 29 -2.05 -15.13 0.85
CA LEU A 29 -1.74 -14.38 -0.37
C LEU A 29 -1.84 -12.87 -0.14
N THR A 30 -1.07 -12.11 -0.92
CA THR A 30 -1.10 -10.65 -0.95
C THR A 30 -1.77 -10.13 -2.22
N ARG A 31 -2.44 -8.99 -2.15
CA ARG A 31 -2.85 -8.24 -3.34
C ARG A 31 -1.64 -7.62 -4.02
N TYR A 32 -1.73 -7.41 -5.34
CA TYR A 32 -0.67 -6.81 -6.16
C TYR A 32 -0.69 -5.27 -6.17
N TYR A 33 -1.55 -4.67 -5.35
CA TYR A 33 -1.71 -3.23 -5.19
C TYR A 33 -2.29 -2.93 -3.81
N ILE A 34 -2.08 -1.71 -3.33
CA ILE A 34 -2.67 -1.26 -2.07
C ILE A 34 -4.07 -0.71 -2.36
N THR A 35 -5.05 -1.17 -1.58
CA THR A 35 -6.43 -0.72 -1.77
C THR A 35 -6.63 0.70 -1.25
N GLY A 36 -7.63 1.40 -1.80
CA GLY A 36 -8.02 2.73 -1.35
C GLY A 36 -8.47 2.72 0.11
N ARG A 37 -9.07 1.62 0.59
CA ARG A 37 -9.43 1.43 2.00
C ARG A 37 -8.20 1.38 2.90
N ASN A 38 -7.13 0.69 2.49
CA ASN A 38 -5.89 0.62 3.26
C ASN A 38 -5.25 2.02 3.38
N ILE A 39 -5.17 2.76 2.27
CA ILE A 39 -4.63 4.14 2.26
C ILE A 39 -5.52 5.09 3.04
N TRP A 40 -6.85 4.95 2.93
CA TRP A 40 -7.82 5.72 3.71
C TRP A 40 -7.60 5.53 5.20
N GLY A 41 -7.46 4.28 5.68
CA GLY A 41 -7.21 3.99 7.10
C GLY A 41 -5.88 4.59 7.59
N ALA A 42 -4.82 4.47 6.80
CA ALA A 42 -3.52 5.08 7.08
C ALA A 42 -3.62 6.61 7.16
N LEU A 43 -4.37 7.23 6.24
CA LEU A 43 -4.60 8.67 6.22
C LEU A 43 -5.39 9.14 7.44
N THR A 44 -6.47 8.45 7.80
CA THR A 44 -7.25 8.71 9.02
C THR A 44 -6.36 8.70 10.24
N ALA A 45 -5.59 7.61 10.44
CA ALA A 45 -4.72 7.45 11.60
C ALA A 45 -3.67 8.58 11.69
N ASN A 46 -3.05 8.95 10.57
CA ASN A 46 -2.06 10.02 10.55
C ASN A 46 -2.69 11.40 10.80
N ILE A 47 -3.85 11.72 10.21
CA ILE A 47 -4.53 13.00 10.46
C ILE A 47 -4.89 13.15 11.94
N VAL A 48 -5.47 12.11 12.55
CA VAL A 48 -5.86 12.12 13.96
C VAL A 48 -4.64 12.31 14.88
N ARG A 49 -3.55 11.59 14.61
CA ARG A 49 -2.30 11.67 15.40
C ARG A 49 -1.58 13.01 15.24
N THR A 50 -1.47 13.53 14.02
CA THR A 50 -0.62 14.70 13.71
C THR A 50 -1.34 16.03 13.88
N ILE A 51 -2.64 16.09 13.62
CA ILE A 51 -3.36 17.37 13.53
C ILE A 51 -4.35 17.58 14.68
N TYR A 52 -5.03 16.52 15.13
CA TYR A 52 -6.20 16.67 16.02
C TYR A 52 -6.08 15.99 17.39
N GLY A 53 -4.88 15.58 17.80
CA GLY A 53 -4.60 15.25 19.20
C GLY A 53 -5.14 13.91 19.69
N HIS A 54 -5.10 12.87 18.85
CA HIS A 54 -5.30 11.45 19.20
C HIS A 54 -6.74 10.94 19.46
N ASP A 55 -7.75 11.80 19.66
CA ASP A 55 -9.07 11.31 20.13
C ASP A 55 -10.27 11.47 19.16
N ASP A 56 -10.10 12.14 18.01
CA ASP A 56 -11.24 12.43 17.11
C ASP A 56 -11.25 11.59 15.82
N TYR A 57 -11.26 10.26 15.97
CA TYR A 57 -11.34 9.34 14.83
C TYR A 57 -12.68 9.43 14.08
N HIS A 58 -13.77 9.66 14.80
CA HIS A 58 -15.10 9.68 14.21
C HIS A 58 -15.30 10.93 13.33
N GLY A 59 -14.96 12.12 13.84
CA GLY A 59 -15.08 13.35 13.07
C GLY A 59 -14.12 13.39 11.87
N VAL A 60 -12.88 12.95 12.03
CA VAL A 60 -11.93 12.84 10.91
C VAL A 60 -12.40 11.79 9.90
N GLY A 61 -12.98 10.69 10.35
CA GLY A 61 -13.58 9.68 9.49
C GLY A 61 -14.71 10.24 8.61
N GLU A 62 -15.61 11.05 9.18
CA GLU A 62 -16.70 11.69 8.42
C GLU A 62 -16.20 12.72 7.42
N LEU A 63 -15.20 13.53 7.78
CA LEU A 63 -14.52 14.42 6.83
C LEU A 63 -13.97 13.64 5.63
N LEU A 64 -13.23 12.56 5.91
CA LEU A 64 -12.60 11.76 4.88
C LEU A 64 -13.63 11.06 3.99
N LYS A 65 -14.76 10.62 4.52
CA LYS A 65 -15.83 10.00 3.72
C LYS A 65 -16.49 10.99 2.76
N LYS A 66 -16.67 12.23 3.20
CA LYS A 66 -17.44 13.24 2.45
C LYS A 66 -16.60 13.99 1.43
N ASP A 67 -15.41 14.41 1.83
CA ASP A 67 -14.63 15.42 1.11
C ASP A 67 -13.29 14.89 0.57
N ILE A 68 -13.00 13.58 0.75
CA ILE A 68 -11.75 12.96 0.31
C ILE A 68 -12.04 11.64 -0.43
N LEU A 69 -11.50 11.49 -1.64
CA LEU A 69 -11.51 10.23 -2.38
C LEU A 69 -10.07 9.73 -2.54
N VAL A 70 -9.88 8.42 -2.47
CA VAL A 70 -8.56 7.80 -2.53
C VAL A 70 -8.58 6.70 -3.59
N SER A 71 -7.65 6.76 -4.53
CA SER A 71 -7.49 5.69 -5.53
C SER A 71 -6.81 4.46 -4.93
N TYR A 72 -6.69 3.42 -5.72
CA TYR A 72 -5.73 2.35 -5.44
C TYR A 72 -4.32 2.82 -5.74
N PHE A 73 -3.35 2.18 -5.11
CA PHE A 73 -1.94 2.51 -5.26
C PHE A 73 -1.21 1.31 -5.85
N TYR A 74 -0.68 1.51 -7.05
CA TYR A 74 -0.07 0.44 -7.83
C TYR A 74 1.45 0.51 -7.73
N PRO A 75 2.13 -0.65 -7.71
CA PRO A 75 3.57 -0.72 -7.67
C PRO A 75 4.19 -0.10 -8.93
N ALA A 76 5.42 0.39 -8.81
CA ALA A 76 6.17 1.01 -9.88
C ALA A 76 7.67 0.94 -9.56
N ILE A 77 8.51 0.85 -10.59
CA ILE A 77 9.97 1.04 -10.45
C ILE A 77 10.35 2.45 -10.92
N ASP A 78 9.87 2.82 -12.11
CA ASP A 78 9.74 4.22 -12.51
C ASP A 78 8.42 4.75 -11.97
N TYR A 79 8.46 5.62 -10.96
CA TYR A 79 7.25 6.16 -10.35
C TYR A 79 6.35 6.88 -11.36
N GLN A 80 6.81 7.27 -12.55
CA GLN A 80 5.96 7.87 -13.59
C GLN A 80 5.05 6.84 -14.27
N LYS A 81 5.42 5.56 -14.24
CA LYS A 81 4.75 4.47 -14.96
C LYS A 81 4.32 3.37 -13.98
N PRO A 82 3.28 3.59 -13.17
CA PRO A 82 2.74 2.53 -12.32
C PRO A 82 2.26 1.33 -13.12
N PHE A 83 2.41 0.15 -12.54
CA PHE A 83 1.98 -1.12 -13.10
C PHE A 83 0.46 -1.28 -12.97
N LEU A 84 -0.28 -0.46 -13.72
CA LEU A 84 -1.74 -0.54 -13.78
C LEU A 84 -2.17 -1.86 -14.43
N PRO A 85 -3.25 -2.50 -13.94
CA PRO A 85 -3.77 -3.72 -14.54
C PRO A 85 -4.34 -3.42 -15.93
N ASN A 86 -4.00 -4.25 -16.91
CA ASN A 86 -4.49 -4.13 -18.28
C ASN A 86 -4.67 -5.51 -18.89
N PHE A 87 -5.82 -5.77 -19.52
CA PHE A 87 -6.05 -7.00 -20.27
C PHE A 87 -5.52 -6.83 -21.69
N GLN A 88 -4.67 -7.75 -22.11
CA GLN A 88 -4.17 -7.87 -23.47
C GLN A 88 -4.66 -9.18 -24.10
N LYS A 89 -4.31 -9.42 -25.38
CA LYS A 89 -4.74 -10.63 -26.11
C LYS A 89 -4.36 -11.92 -25.39
N ASP A 90 -3.18 -11.94 -24.76
CA ASP A 90 -2.61 -13.14 -24.15
C ASP A 90 -2.86 -13.23 -22.62
N GLY A 91 -3.68 -12.33 -22.05
CA GLY A 91 -4.10 -12.39 -20.66
C GLY A 91 -3.99 -11.06 -19.89
N LEU A 92 -3.94 -11.17 -18.56
CA LEU A 92 -3.80 -10.03 -17.66
C LEU A 92 -2.33 -9.60 -17.55
N TYR A 93 -2.12 -8.29 -17.53
CA TYR A 93 -0.82 -7.65 -17.36
C TYR A 93 -0.88 -6.63 -16.23
N TYR A 94 0.27 -6.38 -15.62
CA TYR A 94 0.51 -5.26 -14.71
C TYR A 94 1.58 -4.36 -15.32
N GLY A 95 1.16 -3.20 -15.86
CA GLY A 95 2.01 -2.41 -16.74
C GLY A 95 2.37 -3.20 -17.99
N ASN A 96 3.67 -3.42 -18.20
CA ASN A 96 4.20 -4.19 -19.33
C ASN A 96 4.50 -5.66 -18.99
N TYR A 97 4.25 -6.10 -17.75
CA TYR A 97 4.54 -7.46 -17.32
C TYR A 97 3.30 -8.35 -17.45
N PRO A 98 3.39 -9.51 -18.12
CA PRO A 98 2.43 -10.59 -17.89
C PRO A 98 2.34 -10.91 -16.39
N VAL A 99 1.19 -11.36 -15.91
CA VAL A 99 1.01 -11.70 -14.48
C VAL A 99 2.11 -12.61 -13.92
N SER A 100 2.52 -13.63 -14.67
CA SER A 100 3.58 -14.56 -14.26
C SER A 100 4.94 -13.88 -14.05
N ASP A 101 5.30 -12.94 -14.91
CA ASP A 101 6.55 -12.16 -14.78
C ASP A 101 6.46 -11.17 -13.63
N PHE A 102 5.29 -10.56 -13.45
CA PHE A 102 5.04 -9.67 -12.33
C PHE A 102 5.16 -10.43 -11.00
N GLU A 103 4.52 -11.58 -10.88
CA GLU A 103 4.60 -12.43 -9.69
C GLU A 103 6.05 -12.83 -9.39
N ARG A 104 6.77 -13.34 -10.40
CA ARG A 104 8.18 -13.72 -10.25
C ARG A 104 9.07 -12.59 -9.73
N LEU A 105 8.85 -11.36 -10.21
CA LEU A 105 9.71 -10.23 -9.89
C LEU A 105 9.33 -9.54 -8.57
N PHE A 106 8.03 -9.42 -8.29
CA PHE A 106 7.55 -8.53 -7.24
C PHE A 106 6.95 -9.25 -6.03
N ILE A 107 6.48 -10.50 -6.19
CA ILE A 107 5.82 -11.25 -5.13
C ILE A 107 6.80 -12.26 -4.54
N GLN A 108 6.97 -12.21 -3.23
CA GLN A 108 7.84 -13.12 -2.48
C GLN A 108 7.05 -13.66 -1.28
N SER A 109 7.47 -14.82 -0.77
CA SER A 109 6.83 -15.49 0.36
C SER A 109 7.81 -15.62 1.53
N TYR A 110 7.36 -15.32 2.76
CA TYR A 110 8.09 -15.63 3.98
C TYR A 110 7.52 -16.92 4.56
N GLY A 111 8.36 -17.95 4.71
CA GLY A 111 8.05 -19.12 5.53
C GLY A 111 8.54 -18.91 6.96
N GLN A 112 7.63 -18.81 7.92
CA GLN A 112 7.99 -18.95 9.33
C GLN A 112 7.96 -20.43 9.71
N THR A 113 9.12 -21.05 9.88
CA THR A 113 9.23 -22.27 10.69
C THR A 113 9.40 -21.84 12.14
N ALA A 114 8.38 -22.04 12.98
CA ALA A 114 8.55 -21.95 14.42
C ALA A 114 9.46 -23.10 14.87
N VAL A 115 10.75 -22.82 15.07
CA VAL A 115 11.68 -23.79 15.67
C VAL A 115 11.56 -23.64 17.19
N LEU A 116 10.90 -24.59 17.85
CA LEU A 116 10.89 -24.72 19.30
C LEU A 116 12.32 -25.05 19.79
N PRO A 117 12.93 -24.29 20.72
CA PRO A 117 14.31 -24.54 21.19
C PRO A 117 14.51 -25.87 21.91
N GLU A 118 13.44 -26.56 22.29
CA GLU A 118 13.49 -27.75 23.16
C GLU A 118 13.14 -29.06 22.47
N SER A 119 12.69 -29.03 21.22
CA SER A 119 12.37 -30.25 20.47
C SER A 119 12.76 -30.07 19.01
N ASN A 120 13.64 -30.94 18.52
CA ASN A 120 14.06 -31.00 17.11
C ASN A 120 12.94 -31.56 16.20
N THR A 121 11.68 -31.21 16.51
CA THR A 121 10.44 -31.59 15.83
C THR A 121 9.66 -30.31 15.54
N ALA A 122 9.36 -30.09 14.27
CA ALA A 122 8.39 -29.09 13.85
C ALA A 122 7.00 -29.52 14.38
N GLU A 123 6.27 -28.60 15.01
CA GLU A 123 4.84 -28.79 15.21
C GLU A 123 4.20 -28.90 13.82
N ASP A 124 3.57 -30.05 13.53
CA ASP A 124 2.99 -30.43 12.23
C ASP A 124 1.83 -29.52 11.75
N GLN A 125 1.64 -28.35 12.38
CA GLN A 125 0.48 -27.46 12.19
C GLN A 125 0.81 -25.95 12.14
N SER A 126 2.08 -25.51 12.16
CA SER A 126 2.41 -24.07 12.25
C SER A 126 3.15 -23.47 11.04
N LEU A 127 3.14 -24.13 9.88
CA LEU A 127 3.70 -23.53 8.66
C LEU A 127 2.74 -22.47 8.11
N HIS A 128 2.82 -21.24 8.59
CA HIS A 128 2.14 -20.10 7.98
C HIS A 128 3.10 -19.36 7.06
N GLU A 129 2.90 -19.58 5.75
CA GLU A 129 3.57 -18.77 4.73
C GLU A 129 2.74 -17.53 4.43
N SER A 130 3.39 -16.41 4.18
CA SER A 130 2.70 -15.17 3.79
C SER A 130 3.41 -14.49 2.63
N ASP A 131 2.66 -14.20 1.58
CA ASP A 131 3.15 -13.46 0.43
C ASP A 131 3.22 -11.97 0.74
N PHE A 132 4.12 -11.27 0.07
CA PHE A 132 4.26 -9.83 0.16
C PHE A 132 4.77 -9.26 -1.16
N ILE A 133 4.47 -7.98 -1.38
CA ILE A 133 5.14 -7.22 -2.43
C ILE A 133 6.53 -6.83 -1.90
N SER A 134 7.58 -7.18 -2.64
CA SER A 134 8.95 -6.78 -2.31
C SER A 134 9.12 -5.25 -2.40
N HIS A 135 10.03 -4.72 -1.58
CA HIS A 135 10.36 -3.30 -1.55
C HIS A 135 11.46 -2.90 -2.54
N TYR A 136 12.10 -3.88 -3.16
CA TYR A 136 13.00 -3.70 -4.30
C TYR A 136 12.97 -4.94 -5.19
N ILE A 137 13.40 -4.79 -6.43
CA ILE A 137 13.78 -5.92 -7.29
C ILE A 137 15.29 -5.85 -7.56
N GLU A 138 15.89 -7.00 -7.84
CA GLU A 138 17.28 -7.07 -8.30
C GLU A 138 17.27 -7.15 -9.82
N GLU A 139 18.00 -6.24 -10.47
CA GLU A 139 18.17 -6.23 -11.90
C GLU A 139 19.07 -7.40 -12.30
N GLU A 140 18.54 -8.23 -13.20
CA GLU A 140 19.24 -9.41 -13.71
C GLU A 140 20.59 -8.95 -14.30
N TYR A 141 21.66 -9.69 -13.99
CA TYR A 141 23.04 -9.47 -14.47
C TYR A 141 23.81 -8.26 -13.93
N THR A 142 23.22 -7.36 -13.15
CA THR A 142 23.93 -6.14 -12.68
C THR A 142 24.03 -6.03 -11.15
N GLU A 143 23.42 -6.95 -10.39
CA GLU A 143 23.26 -6.89 -8.92
C GLU A 143 22.63 -5.57 -8.41
N ARG A 144 22.09 -4.75 -9.32
CA ARG A 144 21.56 -3.44 -8.98
C ARG A 144 20.16 -3.58 -8.42
N ARG A 145 19.92 -2.97 -7.26
CA ARG A 145 18.60 -2.90 -6.64
C ARG A 145 17.78 -1.74 -7.17
N GLN A 146 16.58 -2.04 -7.65
CA GLN A 146 15.58 -1.06 -8.06
C GLN A 146 14.47 -0.99 -7.02
N ASN A 147 14.28 0.18 -6.41
CA ASN A 147 13.27 0.35 -5.37
C ASN A 147 11.86 0.25 -5.96
N VAL A 148 10.96 -0.36 -5.20
CA VAL A 148 9.52 -0.37 -5.50
C VAL A 148 8.87 0.86 -4.88
N TYR A 149 8.06 1.55 -5.68
CA TYR A 149 7.21 2.65 -5.27
C TYR A 149 5.75 2.26 -5.43
N PHE A 150 4.87 2.91 -4.69
CA PHE A 150 3.42 2.80 -4.82
C PHE A 150 2.86 4.15 -5.23
N VAL A 151 2.11 4.17 -6.33
CA VAL A 151 1.63 5.40 -6.95
C VAL A 151 0.12 5.39 -7.04
N GLY A 152 -0.48 6.48 -6.57
CA GLY A 152 -1.92 6.67 -6.57
C GLY A 152 -2.29 8.14 -6.42
N TYR A 153 -3.56 8.39 -6.15
CA TYR A 153 -4.13 9.72 -6.08
C TYR A 153 -5.01 9.87 -4.85
N VAL A 154 -4.95 11.06 -4.27
CA VAL A 154 -5.94 11.56 -3.32
C VAL A 154 -6.64 12.74 -3.96
N PHE A 155 -7.96 12.72 -3.97
CA PHE A 155 -8.79 13.81 -4.44
C PHE A 155 -9.38 14.50 -3.23
N ILE A 156 -9.17 15.81 -3.12
CA ILE A 156 -9.71 16.62 -2.02
C ILE A 156 -10.74 17.57 -2.62
N HIS A 157 -11.94 17.57 -2.06
CA HIS A 157 -12.98 18.50 -2.44
C HIS A 157 -12.58 19.92 -2.03
N ASN A 158 -12.81 20.92 -2.88
CA ASN A 158 -12.36 22.30 -2.62
C ASN A 158 -12.95 22.92 -1.34
N ASN A 159 -14.09 22.40 -0.88
CA ASN A 159 -14.75 22.83 0.35
C ASN A 159 -14.50 21.85 1.51
N ALA A 160 -13.42 21.06 1.47
CA ALA A 160 -13.05 20.21 2.58
C ALA A 160 -12.67 21.09 3.78
N HIS A 161 -13.50 21.05 4.82
CA HIS A 161 -13.28 21.79 6.06
C HIS A 161 -13.46 20.88 7.25
N TYR A 162 -12.59 21.02 8.24
CA TYR A 162 -12.73 20.32 9.49
C TYR A 162 -12.38 21.23 10.66
N LYS A 163 -13.31 21.32 11.63
CA LYS A 163 -13.24 22.27 12.76
C LYS A 163 -12.88 23.70 12.33
N GLY A 164 -13.50 24.16 11.23
CA GLY A 164 -13.29 25.52 10.68
C GLY A 164 -11.98 25.72 9.91
N GLN A 165 -11.11 24.71 9.82
CA GLN A 165 -9.86 24.79 9.04
C GLN A 165 -10.05 24.19 7.65
N VAL A 166 -9.50 24.86 6.63
CA VAL A 166 -9.45 24.33 5.26
C VAL A 166 -8.50 23.14 5.23
N PHE A 167 -8.99 21.98 4.79
CA PHE A 167 -8.16 20.82 4.54
C PHE A 167 -7.59 20.92 3.12
N ASN A 168 -6.28 21.16 3.01
CA ASN A 168 -5.60 21.33 1.73
C ASN A 168 -4.30 20.51 1.64
N ALA A 169 -3.66 20.52 0.46
CA ALA A 169 -2.43 19.77 0.20
C ALA A 169 -1.25 20.10 1.15
N GLY A 170 -1.22 21.29 1.76
CA GLY A 170 -0.19 21.68 2.72
C GLY A 170 -0.30 20.88 4.02
N ASN A 171 -1.53 20.63 4.47
CA ASN A 171 -1.80 19.74 5.60
C ASN A 171 -1.44 18.29 5.23
N TYR A 172 -1.73 17.89 3.99
CA TYR A 172 -1.38 16.56 3.46
C TYR A 172 0.14 16.32 3.36
N ARG A 173 0.93 17.30 2.91
CA ARG A 173 2.39 17.16 2.83
C ARG A 173 3.00 16.91 4.19
N LYS A 174 2.57 17.64 5.25
CA LYS A 174 3.00 17.35 6.64
C LYS A 174 2.70 15.91 7.07
N ILE A 175 1.59 15.34 6.58
CA ILE A 175 1.19 13.95 6.83
C ILE A 175 2.01 12.95 5.99
N SER A 176 2.34 13.27 4.73
CA SER A 176 3.06 12.36 3.84
C SER A 176 4.57 12.26 4.10
N TYR A 177 5.17 13.23 4.81
CA TYR A 177 6.55 13.15 5.29
C TYR A 177 6.68 12.31 6.57
N GLY A 178 5.58 12.03 7.27
CA GLY A 178 5.55 11.02 8.32
C GLY A 178 5.66 9.63 7.69
N ASN A 179 6.51 8.76 8.25
CA ASN A 179 6.51 7.35 7.88
C ASN A 179 5.06 6.83 7.99
N ILE A 180 4.49 6.37 6.87
CA ILE A 180 3.24 5.60 6.92
C ILE A 180 3.63 4.23 7.47
N TYR A 181 3.49 4.07 8.79
CA TYR A 181 3.62 2.78 9.45
C TYR A 181 2.41 1.94 9.07
N TRP A 182 2.62 0.95 8.22
CA TRP A 182 1.66 -0.11 7.97
C TRP A 182 1.63 -1.01 9.20
N TRP A 183 0.53 -0.99 9.93
CA TRP A 183 0.21 -2.05 10.89
C TRP A 183 -0.59 -3.09 10.12
N GLY A 184 0.07 -4.22 9.86
CA GLY A 184 -0.50 -5.44 9.29
C GLY A 184 0.07 -6.62 10.04
#